data_AF-A0A2N2L328-F1
#
_entry.id   AF-A0A2N2L328-F1
#
_cell.length_a   1.000
_cell.length_b   1.000
_cell.length_c   1.000
_cell.angle_alpha   90.00
_cell.angle_beta   90.00
_cell.angle_gamma   90.00
#
_symmetry.space_group_name_H-M   'P 1'
#
loop_
_entity.id
_entity.type
_entity.pdbx_description
1 polymer ?
#
loop_
_entity_poly.entity_id
_entity_poly.type
_entity_poly.pdbx_seq_one_letter_code
_entity_poly.pdbx_strand_id
1 'polypeptide(L)'
;MLRNQNGISVYTVLSVILMIALLVVLAIPHFFNLDKEKNVDDCINNMKELWVATTDYIKDNNADFGGDINVLLKTRKKSDPSKTYLGDRGYCPETARQKTDYIVFGKYAQDMVGTEVRHNIGVIVYCPNLSSYHKHYLPKTFYENMDPTQLQNMMTEDLDFIDEQTGSSGARKLEALQKYINVWKTNPQAYELRKAESTALRAMIFPDMFQTAPAIPE
;
A
#
# COMPACT_ATOMS: atom_id res chain seq x y z
N MET A 1 -19.42 -70.91 23.60
CA MET A 1 -18.08 -71.11 22.98
C MET A 1 -18.31 -71.14 21.47
N LEU A 2 -17.72 -70.32 20.60
CA LEU A 2 -16.50 -69.51 20.63
C LEU A 2 -16.71 -68.15 19.95
N ARG A 3 -15.78 -67.27 20.29
CA ARG A 3 -15.70 -65.83 20.07
C ARG A 3 -15.03 -65.55 18.71
N ASN A 4 -15.36 -64.39 18.13
CA ASN A 4 -14.56 -63.62 17.16
C ASN A 4 -14.51 -64.08 15.67
N GLN A 5 -15.31 -63.42 14.83
CA GLN A 5 -14.91 -63.13 13.44
C GLN A 5 -15.05 -61.63 13.18
N ASN A 6 -14.20 -60.83 13.85
CA ASN A 6 -13.89 -59.47 13.43
C ASN A 6 -13.05 -59.51 12.16
N GLY A 7 -13.65 -59.90 11.03
CA GLY A 7 -13.08 -59.70 9.71
C GLY A 7 -13.59 -58.37 9.19
N ILE A 8 -12.77 -57.31 9.30
CA ILE A 8 -13.10 -56.05 8.62
C ILE A 8 -13.14 -56.37 7.12
N SER A 9 -14.33 -56.27 6.51
CA SER A 9 -14.50 -56.51 5.09
C SER A 9 -13.59 -55.58 4.29
N VAL A 10 -12.94 -56.10 3.25
CA VAL A 10 -12.04 -55.32 2.38
C VAL A 10 -12.74 -54.07 1.84
N TYR A 11 -14.05 -54.16 1.57
CA TYR A 11 -14.88 -53.03 1.17
C TYR A 11 -15.02 -51.97 2.27
N THR A 12 -15.10 -52.37 3.54
CA THR A 12 -15.13 -51.45 4.68
C THR A 12 -13.80 -50.70 4.78
N VAL A 13 -12.67 -51.38 4.65
CA VAL A 13 -11.34 -50.73 4.65
C VAL A 13 -11.22 -49.73 3.49
N LEU A 14 -11.61 -50.13 2.27
CA LEU A 14 -11.60 -49.26 1.09
C LEU A 14 -12.50 -48.03 1.28
N SER A 15 -13.71 -48.21 1.84
CA SER A 15 -14.63 -47.10 2.08
C SER A 15 -14.09 -46.09 3.09
N VAL A 16 -13.43 -46.56 4.15
CA VAL A 16 -12.83 -45.70 5.18
C VAL A 16 -11.66 -44.92 4.59
N ILE A 17 -10.80 -45.55 3.78
CA ILE A 17 -9.69 -44.86 3.11
C ILE A 17 -10.23 -43.77 2.17
N LEU A 18 -11.27 -44.07 1.39
CA LEU A 18 -11.85 -43.12 0.44
C LEU A 18 -12.55 -41.95 1.15
N MET A 19 -13.19 -42.23 2.29
CA MET A 19 -13.76 -41.19 3.17
C MET A 19 -12.68 -40.29 3.77
N ILE A 20 -11.58 -40.86 4.25
CA ILE A 20 -10.45 -40.09 4.78
C ILE A 20 -9.82 -39.23 3.67
N ALA A 21 -9.65 -39.77 2.45
CA ALA A 21 -9.13 -39.02 1.32
C ALA A 21 -10.02 -37.81 0.97
N LEU A 22 -11.35 -37.98 0.96
CA LEU A 22 -12.31 -36.89 0.76
C LEU A 22 -12.21 -35.82 1.85
N LEU A 23 -12.11 -36.22 3.12
CA LEU A 23 -11.95 -35.29 4.23
C LEU A 23 -10.63 -34.51 4.13
N VAL A 24 -9.55 -35.16 3.71
CA VAL A 24 -8.25 -34.49 3.48
C VAL A 24 -8.35 -33.48 2.34
N VAL A 25 -8.96 -33.83 1.20
CA VAL A 25 -9.14 -32.90 0.06
C VAL A 25 -9.96 -31.67 0.46
N LEU A 26 -11.00 -31.84 1.28
CA LEU A 26 -11.82 -30.74 1.79
C LEU A 26 -11.12 -29.92 2.89
N ALA A 27 -10.19 -30.52 3.65
CA ALA A 27 -9.44 -29.84 4.70
C ALA A 27 -8.19 -29.10 4.18
N ILE A 28 -7.61 -29.51 3.05
CA ILE A 28 -6.46 -28.84 2.42
C ILE A 28 -6.70 -27.32 2.27
N PRO A 29 -7.84 -26.84 1.77
CA PRO A 29 -8.14 -25.41 1.70
C PRO A 29 -8.08 -24.62 3.00
N HIS A 30 -8.34 -25.29 4.12
CA HIS A 30 -8.38 -24.66 5.43
C HIS A 30 -6.98 -24.53 6.05
N PHE A 31 -6.05 -25.43 5.71
CA PHE A 31 -4.68 -25.43 6.25
C PHE A 31 -3.68 -24.69 5.36
N PHE A 32 -3.90 -24.67 4.05
CA PHE A 32 -3.11 -23.87 3.13
C PHE A 32 -3.82 -22.52 2.96
N ASN A 33 -3.11 -21.42 3.24
CA ASN A 33 -3.56 -20.05 2.95
C ASN A 33 -3.72 -19.93 1.42
N LEU A 34 -4.85 -20.43 0.89
CA LEU A 34 -5.09 -20.69 -0.54
C LEU A 34 -5.23 -19.41 -1.37
N ASP A 35 -5.34 -18.26 -0.70
CA ASP A 35 -5.78 -17.03 -1.33
C ASP A 35 -4.76 -15.91 -1.05
N LYS A 36 -3.47 -16.19 -1.25
CA LYS A 36 -2.40 -15.18 -1.20
C LYS A 36 -2.71 -14.00 -2.12
N GLU A 37 -3.35 -14.26 -3.26
CA GLU A 37 -3.79 -13.21 -4.18
C GLU A 37 -4.89 -12.35 -3.56
N LYS A 38 -5.88 -12.98 -2.92
CA LYS A 38 -6.91 -12.25 -2.17
C LYS A 38 -6.33 -11.40 -1.04
N ASN A 39 -5.36 -11.89 -0.29
CA ASN A 39 -4.70 -11.08 0.75
C ASN A 39 -3.99 -9.86 0.16
N VAL A 40 -3.39 -10.00 -1.03
CA VAL A 40 -2.79 -8.88 -1.76
C VAL A 40 -3.87 -7.90 -2.18
N ASP A 41 -4.97 -8.38 -2.77
CA ASP A 41 -6.09 -7.55 -3.24
C ASP A 41 -6.76 -6.79 -2.08
N ASP A 42 -7.05 -7.46 -0.97
CA ASP A 42 -7.62 -6.87 0.23
C ASP A 42 -6.67 -5.84 0.84
N CYS A 43 -5.36 -6.13 0.86
CA CYS A 43 -4.35 -5.18 1.31
C CYS A 43 -4.31 -3.94 0.41
N ILE A 44 -4.33 -4.13 -0.91
CA ILE A 44 -4.37 -3.05 -1.90
C ILE A 44 -5.64 -2.22 -1.73
N ASN A 45 -6.80 -2.84 -1.54
CA ASN A 45 -8.06 -2.14 -1.35
C ASN A 45 -8.05 -1.28 -0.08
N ASN A 46 -7.53 -1.78 1.04
CA ASN A 46 -7.33 -0.98 2.25
C ASN A 46 -6.42 0.24 1.99
N MET A 47 -5.34 0.05 1.22
CA MET A 47 -4.46 1.17 0.84
C MET A 47 -5.15 2.18 -0.08
N LYS A 48 -6.01 1.74 -1.00
CA LYS A 48 -6.79 2.63 -1.87
C LYS A 48 -7.78 3.47 -1.07
N GLU A 49 -8.48 2.86 -0.11
CA GLU A 49 -9.40 3.58 0.78
C GLU A 49 -8.67 4.66 1.59
N LEU A 50 -7.50 4.32 2.14
CA LEU A 50 -6.65 5.29 2.83
C LEU A 50 -6.17 6.40 1.91
N TRP A 51 -5.79 6.07 0.68
CA TRP A 51 -5.38 7.07 -0.32
C TRP A 51 -6.52 8.06 -0.59
N VAL A 52 -7.74 7.57 -0.86
CA VAL A 52 -8.91 8.43 -1.10
C VAL A 52 -9.23 9.28 0.14
N ALA A 53 -9.28 8.68 1.32
CA ALA A 53 -9.57 9.40 2.57
C ALA A 53 -8.54 10.51 2.84
N THR A 54 -7.27 10.27 2.54
CA THR A 54 -6.18 11.22 2.72
C THR A 54 -6.22 12.33 1.68
N THR A 55 -6.48 12.00 0.41
CA THR A 55 -6.65 12.99 -0.66
C THR A 55 -7.82 13.93 -0.34
N ASP A 56 -8.97 13.40 0.09
CA ASP A 56 -10.11 14.20 0.53
C ASP A 56 -9.72 15.13 1.69
N TYR A 57 -9.02 14.60 2.70
CA TYR A 57 -8.56 15.38 3.86
C TYR A 57 -7.64 16.54 3.45
N ILE A 58 -6.67 16.28 2.58
CA ILE A 58 -5.73 17.32 2.13
C ILE A 58 -6.45 18.36 1.28
N LYS A 59 -7.35 17.94 0.39
CA LYS A 59 -8.15 18.85 -0.44
C LYS A 59 -9.00 19.79 0.41
N ASP A 60 -9.60 19.25 1.47
CA ASP A 60 -10.43 20.04 2.37
C ASP A 60 -9.59 21.00 3.22
N ASN A 61 -8.39 20.60 3.64
CA ASN A 61 -7.57 21.36 4.61
C ASN A 61 -6.42 22.17 4.01
N ASN A 62 -6.08 21.98 2.73
CA ASN A 62 -4.97 22.64 2.03
C ASN A 62 -3.64 22.57 2.79
N ALA A 63 -3.34 21.40 3.35
CA ALA A 63 -2.17 21.18 4.20
C ALA A 63 -1.63 19.76 4.06
N ASP A 64 -0.33 19.60 4.33
CA ASP A 64 0.33 18.30 4.40
C ASP A 64 -0.36 17.39 5.44
N PHE A 65 -0.39 16.09 5.16
CA PHE A 65 -0.92 15.08 6.09
C PHE A 65 0.22 14.26 6.69
N GLY A 66 0.36 14.35 8.02
CA GLY A 66 1.46 13.75 8.78
C GLY A 66 1.40 12.23 8.95
N GLY A 67 0.31 11.57 8.55
CA GLY A 67 0.19 10.11 8.53
C GLY A 67 -0.57 9.47 9.70
N ASP A 68 -1.14 10.26 10.63
CA ASP A 68 -1.94 9.72 11.74
C ASP A 68 -3.35 9.33 11.27
N ILE A 69 -3.58 8.03 11.09
CA ILE A 69 -4.89 7.48 10.66
C ILE A 69 -6.01 7.85 11.63
N ASN A 70 -5.74 8.09 12.92
CA ASN A 70 -6.77 8.53 13.86
C ASN A 70 -7.42 9.85 13.45
N VAL A 71 -6.68 10.73 12.79
CA VAL A 71 -7.21 12.00 12.27
C VAL A 71 -8.29 11.72 11.23
N LEU A 72 -8.05 10.78 10.31
CA LEU A 72 -9.03 10.45 9.27
C LEU A 72 -10.30 9.77 9.83
N LEU A 73 -10.15 8.97 10.89
CA LEU A 73 -11.26 8.29 11.56
C LEU A 73 -12.12 9.22 12.42
N LYS A 74 -11.53 10.28 12.98
CA LYS A 74 -12.24 11.18 13.92
C LYS A 74 -12.72 12.47 13.28
N THR A 75 -12.08 12.92 12.21
CA THR A 75 -12.40 14.20 11.57
C THR A 75 -13.54 14.01 10.58
N ARG A 76 -14.55 14.89 10.66
CA ARG A 76 -15.68 14.92 9.72
C ARG A 76 -15.27 15.57 8.39
N LYS A 77 -15.82 15.07 7.27
CA LYS A 77 -15.59 15.66 5.94
C LYS A 77 -16.21 17.06 5.87
N LYS A 78 -15.59 18.01 5.16
CA LYS A 78 -16.21 19.32 4.96
C LYS A 78 -17.39 19.25 3.99
N SER A 79 -17.32 18.36 3.01
CA SER A 79 -18.38 18.11 2.02
C SER A 79 -19.59 17.34 2.58
N ASP A 80 -19.37 16.45 3.54
CA ASP A 80 -20.43 15.67 4.20
C ASP A 80 -20.13 15.51 5.70
N PRO A 81 -20.59 16.45 6.56
CA PRO A 81 -20.32 16.42 7.99
C PRO A 81 -20.90 15.21 8.74
N SER A 82 -21.80 14.43 8.10
CA SER A 82 -22.34 13.21 8.70
C SER A 82 -21.31 12.06 8.70
N LYS A 83 -20.28 12.15 7.86
CA LYS A 83 -19.25 11.12 7.67
C LYS A 83 -17.86 11.62 8.06
N THR A 84 -17.02 10.68 8.46
CA THR A 84 -15.58 10.89 8.68
C THR A 84 -14.81 10.65 7.38
N TYR A 85 -13.54 11.07 7.31
CA TYR A 85 -12.72 10.82 6.11
C TYR A 85 -12.50 9.33 5.85
N LEU A 86 -12.27 8.58 6.92
CA LEU A 86 -12.16 7.13 6.92
C LEU A 86 -13.26 6.53 7.79
N GLY A 87 -13.96 5.53 7.27
CA GLY A 87 -15.08 4.87 7.96
C GLY A 87 -14.63 3.84 8.99
N ASP A 88 -13.66 3.01 8.62
CA ASP A 88 -13.08 1.99 9.50
C ASP A 88 -11.58 1.83 9.27
N ARG A 89 -10.90 1.23 10.24
CA ARG A 89 -9.47 0.99 10.19
C ARG A 89 -9.18 -0.36 9.57
N GLY A 90 -8.77 -0.35 8.31
CA GLY A 90 -8.20 -1.52 7.65
C GLY A 90 -6.80 -1.87 8.16
N TYR A 91 -6.46 -3.16 8.19
CA TYR A 91 -5.13 -3.67 8.51
C TYR A 91 -4.65 -4.65 7.43
N CYS A 92 -3.33 -4.85 7.32
CA CYS A 92 -2.78 -5.83 6.40
C CYS A 92 -3.34 -7.24 6.71
N PRO A 93 -3.98 -7.94 5.75
CA PRO A 93 -4.59 -9.26 5.98
C PRO A 93 -3.59 -10.30 6.49
N GLU A 94 -2.35 -10.23 6.02
CA GLU A 94 -1.25 -11.11 6.40
C GLU A 94 -0.87 -11.00 7.89
N THR A 95 -1.09 -9.84 8.51
CA THR A 95 -0.73 -9.56 9.91
C THR A 95 -1.87 -8.91 10.68
N ALA A 96 -3.14 -9.15 10.31
CA ALA A 96 -4.27 -8.39 10.83
C ALA A 96 -4.37 -8.44 12.37
N ARG A 97 -3.91 -9.55 12.98
CA ARG A 97 -3.88 -9.72 14.44
C ARG A 97 -2.93 -8.75 15.15
N GLN A 98 -1.88 -8.27 14.47
CA GLN A 98 -0.91 -7.34 15.03
C GLN A 98 -1.44 -5.91 15.08
N LYS A 99 -2.48 -5.60 14.29
CA LYS A 99 -3.11 -4.28 14.21
C LYS A 99 -2.12 -3.13 13.95
N THR A 100 -1.14 -3.39 13.09
CA THR A 100 -0.17 -2.38 12.65
C THR A 100 -0.80 -1.52 11.56
N ASP A 101 -0.82 -0.22 11.79
CA ASP A 101 -1.36 0.76 10.86
C ASP A 101 -0.54 0.81 9.56
N TYR A 102 -1.25 1.08 8.45
CA TYR A 102 -0.60 1.43 7.18
C TYR A 102 0.17 2.74 7.31
N ILE A 103 1.24 2.88 6.53
CA ILE A 103 1.98 4.12 6.50
C ILE A 103 1.37 4.99 5.41
N VAL A 104 0.95 6.18 5.81
CA VAL A 104 0.35 7.18 4.93
C VAL A 104 1.16 8.46 5.00
N PHE A 105 1.43 9.06 3.86
CA PHE A 105 2.04 10.37 3.76
C PHE A 105 1.30 11.20 2.72
N GLY A 106 0.98 12.44 3.07
CA GLY A 106 0.32 13.36 2.16
C GLY A 106 1.07 14.67 2.05
N LYS A 107 1.31 15.10 0.81
CA LYS A 107 1.95 16.36 0.47
C LYS A 107 0.97 17.26 -0.26
N TYR A 108 0.99 18.53 0.12
CA TYR A 108 0.27 19.61 -0.50
C TYR A 108 1.25 20.65 -1.03
N ALA A 109 1.03 21.10 -2.25
CA ALA A 109 1.78 22.18 -2.88
C ALA A 109 0.82 23.11 -3.63
N GLN A 110 1.18 24.38 -3.72
CA GLN A 110 0.45 25.37 -4.50
C GLN A 110 1.34 25.86 -5.63
N ASP A 111 0.75 26.07 -6.80
CA ASP A 111 1.44 26.63 -7.95
C ASP A 111 0.60 27.76 -8.54
N MET A 112 1.23 28.85 -8.98
CA MET A 112 0.53 29.94 -9.66
C MET A 112 0.66 29.76 -11.16
N VAL A 113 -0.47 29.54 -11.84
CA VAL A 113 -0.52 29.47 -13.30
C VAL A 113 -1.27 30.68 -13.82
N GLY A 114 -0.51 31.69 -14.25
CA GLY A 114 -1.06 32.99 -14.62
C GLY A 114 -1.64 33.72 -13.41
N THR A 115 -2.96 33.74 -13.29
CA THR A 115 -3.69 34.35 -12.15
C THR A 115 -4.40 33.33 -11.26
N GLU A 116 -4.36 32.04 -11.61
CA GLU A 116 -5.03 30.98 -10.88
C GLU A 116 -4.06 30.24 -9.95
N VAL A 117 -4.49 30.00 -8.71
CA VAL A 117 -3.78 29.11 -7.78
C VAL A 117 -4.22 27.68 -8.06
N ARG A 118 -3.27 26.85 -8.49
CA ARG A 118 -3.45 25.40 -8.64
C ARG A 118 -3.05 24.69 -7.36
N HIS A 119 -3.97 23.87 -6.86
CA HIS A 119 -3.78 23.03 -5.69
C HIS A 119 -3.29 21.67 -6.13
N ASN A 120 -2.06 21.31 -5.73
CA ASN A 120 -1.42 20.06 -6.09
C ASN A 120 -1.31 19.17 -4.85
N ILE A 121 -1.77 17.93 -4.97
CA ILE A 121 -1.87 16.96 -3.89
C ILE A 121 -1.17 15.69 -4.33
N GLY A 122 -0.29 15.15 -3.49
CA GLY A 122 0.32 13.84 -3.67
C GLY A 122 0.20 13.02 -2.40
N VAL A 123 -0.26 11.78 -2.52
CA VAL A 123 -0.45 10.86 -1.40
C VAL A 123 0.27 9.55 -1.68
N ILE A 124 1.01 9.09 -0.69
CA ILE A 124 1.75 7.83 -0.69
C ILE A 124 1.19 6.97 0.43
N VAL A 125 0.75 5.76 0.09
CA VAL A 125 0.30 4.74 1.05
C VAL A 125 1.08 3.45 0.79
N TYR A 126 1.61 2.85 1.85
CA TYR A 126 2.25 1.54 1.74
C TYR A 126 2.01 0.64 2.96
N CYS A 127 2.06 -0.67 2.72
CA CYS A 127 1.85 -1.71 3.71
C CYS A 127 2.98 -1.72 4.76
N PRO A 128 2.67 -1.87 6.06
CA PRO A 128 3.70 -1.95 7.11
C PRO A 128 4.60 -3.17 6.98
N ASN A 129 4.14 -4.21 6.28
CA ASN A 129 4.88 -5.45 6.05
C ASN A 129 5.44 -5.55 4.63
N LEU A 130 5.63 -4.43 3.94
CA LEU A 130 6.16 -4.41 2.57
C LEU A 130 7.50 -5.15 2.44
N SER A 131 8.32 -5.14 3.51
CA SER A 131 9.59 -5.87 3.57
C SER A 131 9.44 -7.38 3.30
N SER A 132 8.37 -7.98 3.83
CA SER A 132 8.05 -9.41 3.69
C SER A 132 7.09 -9.69 2.53
N TYR A 133 6.26 -8.72 2.16
CA TYR A 133 5.21 -8.86 1.16
C TYR A 133 5.35 -7.80 0.06
N HIS A 134 6.31 -7.99 -0.84
CA HIS A 134 6.68 -6.99 -1.85
C HIS A 134 5.57 -6.61 -2.85
N LYS A 135 4.52 -7.44 -2.98
CA LYS A 135 3.33 -7.18 -3.79
C LYS A 135 2.28 -6.31 -3.09
N HIS A 136 2.44 -6.04 -1.78
CA HIS A 136 1.53 -5.18 -1.02
C HIS A 136 1.86 -3.71 -1.27
N TYR A 137 1.78 -3.33 -2.54
CA TYR A 137 2.16 -2.03 -3.07
C TYR A 137 1.06 -1.55 -4.02
N LEU A 138 0.72 -0.26 -3.96
CA LEU A 138 -0.30 0.29 -4.85
C LEU A 138 0.25 0.34 -6.29
N PRO A 139 -0.39 -0.36 -7.26
CA PRO A 139 0.10 -0.39 -8.63
C PRO A 139 -0.11 0.96 -9.32
N LYS A 140 0.77 1.31 -10.26
CA LYS A 140 0.67 2.54 -11.07
C LYS A 140 -0.72 2.74 -11.69
N THR A 141 -1.30 1.66 -12.20
CA THR A 141 -2.62 1.63 -12.84
C THR A 141 -3.74 2.14 -11.93
N PHE A 142 -3.62 2.03 -10.61
CA PHE A 142 -4.59 2.63 -9.69
C PHE A 142 -4.59 4.15 -9.81
N TYR A 143 -3.42 4.78 -9.80
CA TYR A 143 -3.29 6.24 -9.85
C TYR A 143 -3.70 6.81 -11.21
N GLU A 144 -3.38 6.11 -12.30
CA GLU A 144 -3.75 6.53 -13.66
C GLU A 144 -5.26 6.62 -13.86
N ASN A 145 -6.03 5.86 -13.07
CA ASN A 145 -7.49 5.85 -13.12
C ASN A 145 -8.16 6.93 -12.22
N MET A 146 -7.38 7.74 -11.50
CA MET A 146 -7.89 8.62 -10.43
C MET A 146 -7.90 10.13 -10.74
N ASP A 147 -7.75 10.54 -12.01
CA ASP A 147 -7.56 11.95 -12.43
C ASP A 147 -6.64 12.76 -11.49
N PRO A 148 -5.39 12.29 -11.31
CA PRO A 148 -4.46 12.83 -10.32
C PRO A 148 -3.97 14.25 -10.63
N THR A 149 -3.69 15.02 -9.59
CA THR A 149 -3.00 16.33 -9.74
C THR A 149 -1.58 16.16 -10.28
N GLN A 150 -0.93 17.26 -10.70
CA GLN A 150 0.45 17.21 -11.19
C GLN A 150 1.41 16.60 -10.17
N LEU A 151 1.26 16.93 -8.87
CA LEU A 151 2.09 16.36 -7.82
C LEU A 151 1.90 14.85 -7.67
N GLN A 152 0.65 14.38 -7.69
CA GLN A 152 0.39 12.95 -7.66
C GLN A 152 0.98 12.24 -8.87
N ASN A 153 0.90 12.81 -10.08
CA ASN A 153 1.55 12.23 -11.27
C ASN A 153 3.06 12.09 -11.09
N MET A 154 3.73 13.13 -10.63
CA MET A 154 5.18 13.09 -10.38
C MET A 154 5.54 12.02 -9.33
N MET A 155 4.77 11.94 -8.24
CA MET A 155 4.96 10.89 -7.23
C MET A 155 4.71 9.50 -7.80
N THR A 156 3.65 9.31 -8.58
CA THR A 156 3.31 8.03 -9.21
C THR A 156 4.46 7.54 -10.09
N GLU A 157 5.07 8.41 -10.92
CA GLU A 157 6.21 8.03 -11.74
C GLU A 157 7.44 7.64 -10.89
N ASP A 158 7.69 8.33 -9.79
CA ASP A 158 8.82 8.02 -8.90
C ASP A 158 8.58 6.72 -8.12
N LEU A 159 7.34 6.48 -7.71
CA LEU A 159 6.89 5.25 -7.06
C LEU A 159 6.98 4.05 -8.02
N ASP A 160 6.62 4.23 -9.29
CA ASP A 160 6.76 3.23 -10.34
C ASP A 160 8.24 2.90 -10.57
N PHE A 161 9.10 3.92 -10.67
CA PHE A 161 10.54 3.74 -10.75
C PHE A 161 11.10 2.98 -9.53
N ILE A 162 10.70 3.33 -8.31
CA ILE A 162 11.12 2.59 -7.11
C ILE A 162 10.70 1.11 -7.19
N ASP A 163 9.50 0.82 -7.69
CA ASP A 163 9.01 -0.54 -7.86
C ASP A 163 9.88 -1.32 -8.86
N GLU A 164 10.15 -0.74 -10.03
CA GLU A 164 10.99 -1.34 -11.08
C GLU A 164 12.41 -1.66 -10.58
N GLN A 165 13.04 -0.73 -9.85
CA GLN A 165 14.44 -0.86 -9.42
C GLN A 165 14.64 -1.80 -8.22
N THR A 166 13.58 -2.03 -7.45
CA THR A 166 13.62 -2.91 -6.27
C THR A 166 13.01 -4.28 -6.55
N GLY A 167 12.13 -4.39 -7.55
CA GLY A 167 11.49 -5.62 -8.00
C GLY A 167 10.82 -6.39 -6.86
N SER A 168 11.19 -7.65 -6.72
CA SER A 168 10.67 -8.54 -5.67
C SER A 168 11.33 -8.34 -4.29
N SER A 169 12.30 -7.43 -4.16
CA SER A 169 12.95 -7.14 -2.88
C SER A 169 12.12 -6.16 -2.06
N GLY A 170 11.21 -6.69 -1.24
CA GLY A 170 10.38 -5.89 -0.35
C GLY A 170 11.18 -5.00 0.60
N ALA A 171 12.30 -5.49 1.12
CA ALA A 171 13.17 -4.73 2.02
C ALA A 171 13.80 -3.50 1.35
N ARG A 172 14.36 -3.67 0.13
CA ARG A 172 14.91 -2.55 -0.65
C ARG A 172 13.82 -1.56 -1.04
N LYS A 173 12.63 -2.04 -1.36
CA LYS A 173 11.46 -1.21 -1.68
C LYS A 173 11.05 -0.35 -0.50
N LEU A 174 10.92 -0.95 0.68
CA LEU A 174 10.61 -0.24 1.91
C LEU A 174 11.66 0.84 2.22
N GLU A 175 12.94 0.51 2.12
CA GLU A 175 14.03 1.47 2.34
C GLU A 175 13.97 2.65 1.36
N ALA A 176 13.79 2.37 0.07
CA ALA A 176 13.69 3.40 -0.97
C ALA A 176 12.47 4.33 -0.76
N LEU A 177 11.31 3.78 -0.40
CA LEU A 177 10.10 4.56 -0.10
C LEU A 177 10.29 5.45 1.14
N GLN A 178 10.93 4.93 2.18
CA GLN A 178 11.20 5.71 3.39
C GLN A 178 12.15 6.87 3.09
N LYS A 179 13.21 6.64 2.30
CA LYS A 179 14.09 7.72 1.83
C LYS A 179 13.32 8.74 0.99
N TYR A 180 12.48 8.28 0.06
CA TYR A 180 11.66 9.15 -0.80
C TYR A 180 10.72 10.05 -0.01
N ILE A 181 9.98 9.48 0.93
CA ILE A 181 9.11 10.25 1.84
C ILE A 181 9.93 11.21 2.70
N ASN A 182 11.11 10.79 3.17
CA ASN A 182 11.96 11.66 3.97
C ASN A 182 12.38 12.90 3.18
N VAL A 183 12.76 12.76 1.91
CA VAL A 183 13.08 13.91 1.04
C VAL A 183 11.90 14.89 0.97
N TRP A 184 10.67 14.41 0.77
CA TRP A 184 9.48 15.27 0.77
C TRP A 184 9.19 15.95 2.11
N LYS A 185 9.58 15.33 3.23
CA LYS A 185 9.40 15.88 4.57
C LYS A 185 10.47 16.92 4.92
N THR A 186 11.71 16.70 4.52
CA THR A 186 12.85 17.49 4.98
C THR A 186 13.29 18.56 4.00
N ASN A 187 12.99 18.43 2.71
CA ASN A 187 13.37 19.39 1.69
C ASN A 187 12.16 20.26 1.27
N PRO A 188 12.08 21.54 1.69
CA PRO A 188 11.01 22.45 1.32
C PRO A 188 10.91 22.71 -0.19
N GLN A 189 12.02 22.54 -0.91
CA GLN A 189 12.12 22.74 -2.36
C GLN A 189 11.88 21.46 -3.16
N ALA A 190 11.55 20.33 -2.53
CA ALA A 190 11.36 19.05 -3.21
C ALA A 190 10.35 19.13 -4.37
N TYR A 191 9.28 19.91 -4.20
CA TYR A 191 8.27 20.10 -5.24
C TYR A 191 8.83 20.81 -6.48
N GLU A 192 9.48 21.96 -6.29
CA GLU A 192 10.06 22.73 -7.39
C GLU A 192 11.22 21.98 -8.07
N LEU A 193 12.06 21.29 -7.28
CA LEU A 193 13.14 20.47 -7.81
C LEU A 193 12.61 19.34 -8.70
N ARG A 194 11.58 18.62 -8.25
CA ARG A 194 10.99 17.52 -9.01
C ARG A 194 10.23 17.98 -10.25
N LYS A 195 9.65 19.18 -10.19
CA LYS A 195 8.96 19.83 -11.30
C LYS A 195 9.95 20.32 -12.37
N ALA A 196 11.10 20.87 -11.96
CA ALA A 196 12.13 21.36 -12.85
C ALA A 196 12.94 20.22 -13.51
N GLU A 197 13.26 19.17 -12.74
CA GLU A 197 14.05 18.04 -13.20
C GLU A 197 13.38 16.71 -12.78
N SER A 198 12.92 15.95 -13.77
CA SER A 198 12.14 14.73 -13.55
C SER A 198 12.89 13.64 -12.78
N THR A 199 14.22 13.67 -12.84
CA THR A 199 15.08 12.67 -12.19
C THR A 199 15.60 13.13 -10.82
N ALA A 200 15.37 14.38 -10.41
CA ALA A 200 16.04 14.98 -9.26
C ALA A 200 15.87 14.18 -7.97
N LEU A 201 14.64 13.79 -7.64
CA LEU A 201 14.39 13.02 -6.43
C LEU A 201 14.87 11.57 -6.58
N ARG A 202 14.74 10.96 -7.77
CA ARG A 202 15.23 9.60 -8.04
C ARG A 202 16.74 9.50 -7.85
N ALA A 203 17.48 10.52 -8.27
CA ALA A 203 18.93 10.61 -8.06
C ALA A 203 19.31 10.70 -6.58
N MET A 204 18.46 11.28 -5.72
CA MET A 204 18.69 11.27 -4.28
C MET A 204 18.44 9.90 -3.64
N ILE A 205 17.54 9.08 -4.21
CA ILE A 205 17.21 7.74 -3.69
C ILE A 205 18.17 6.67 -4.22
N PHE A 206 18.59 6.80 -5.49
CA PHE A 206 19.44 5.85 -6.19
C PHE A 206 20.65 6.56 -6.84
N PRO A 207 21.56 7.16 -6.05
CA PRO A 207 22.64 7.99 -6.58
C PRO A 207 23.54 7.25 -7.56
N ASP A 208 23.77 5.95 -7.35
CA ASP A 208 24.62 5.13 -8.22
C ASP A 208 24.09 5.01 -9.66
N MET A 209 22.80 5.30 -9.88
CA MET A 209 22.16 5.22 -11.20
C MET A 209 22.15 6.56 -11.95
N PHE A 210 22.51 7.66 -11.28
CA PHE A 210 22.49 9.00 -11.84
C PHE A 210 23.86 9.63 -11.65
N GLN A 211 24.57 9.89 -12.76
CA GLN A 211 25.95 10.39 -12.72
C GLN A 211 26.09 11.79 -12.08
N THR A 212 24.99 12.48 -11.78
CA THR A 212 24.94 13.76 -11.05
C THR A 212 23.67 13.83 -10.20
N ALA A 213 23.74 13.50 -8.91
CA ALA A 213 22.67 13.84 -7.98
C ALA A 213 22.82 15.32 -7.57
N PRO A 214 21.78 16.17 -7.70
CA PRO A 214 21.83 17.50 -7.11
C PRO A 214 21.92 17.38 -5.59
N ALA A 215 22.87 18.08 -4.97
CA ALA A 215 23.09 18.06 -3.54
C ALA A 215 21.83 18.54 -2.78
N ILE A 216 21.50 17.87 -1.67
CA ILE A 216 20.46 18.33 -0.74
C ILE A 216 20.97 19.64 -0.12
N PRO A 217 20.32 20.80 -0.31
CA PRO A 217 20.71 22.00 0.41
C PRO A 217 20.41 21.80 1.91
N GLU A 218 21.42 22.06 2.74
CA GLU A 218 21.34 22.04 4.22
C GLU A 218 20.37 23.09 4.78
#